data_AF-A0A956AV12-F1
#
_entry.id   AF-A0A956AV12-F1
#
_cell.length_a   1.000
_cell.length_b   1.000
_cell.length_c   1.000
_cell.angle_alpha   90.00
_cell.angle_beta   90.00
_cell.angle_gamma   90.00
#
_symmetry.space_group_name_H-M   'P 1'
#
loop_
_entity.id
_entity.type
_entity.pdbx_description
1 polymer ?
#
loop_
_entity_poly.entity_id
_entity_poly.type
_entity_poly.pdbx_seq_one_letter_code
_entity_poly.pdbx_strand_id
1 'polypeptide(L)'
;VPTEAPPPALARAEFDRARAELIGEVEATPERRADALISRLAQHAARLEVHARLLDAAVAEARSARWRVAGGVALAALVAIALAAFIAMTAQTLPPAILGGVIALLVTSGAVLVARRLLATAVSALPARLPLLFERLYGRELLLREHADDLRARFAEVRDRTARALAAVGALRLPRLRRREQRALDRVLREEVPALRRGLAEPGESTRREPGEAP
;
A
#
# COMPACT_ATOMS: atom_id res chain seq x y z
N VAL A 1 11.98 -35.36 56.25
CA VAL A 1 12.76 -34.12 56.12
C VAL A 1 11.95 -33.03 56.80
N PRO A 2 12.41 -32.43 57.91
CA PRO A 2 11.63 -31.43 58.63
C PRO A 2 11.53 -30.17 57.77
N THR A 3 10.31 -29.74 57.49
CA THR A 3 10.01 -28.44 56.88
C THR A 3 10.09 -27.40 58.00
N GLU A 4 11.31 -26.96 58.32
CA GLU A 4 11.50 -25.80 59.20
C GLU A 4 10.86 -24.59 58.53
N ALA A 5 9.74 -24.12 59.08
CA ALA A 5 9.12 -22.88 58.64
C ALA A 5 10.13 -21.75 58.86
N PRO A 6 10.37 -20.88 57.85
CA PRO A 6 11.33 -19.80 57.99
C PRO A 6 10.95 -18.90 59.17
N PRO A 7 11.91 -18.38 59.94
CA PRO A 7 11.63 -17.51 61.06
C PRO A 7 10.80 -16.30 60.58
N PRO A 8 9.86 -15.79 61.40
CA PRO A 8 8.83 -14.84 60.97
C PRO A 8 9.39 -13.52 60.38
N ALA A 9 10.63 -13.16 60.71
CA ALA A 9 11.33 -12.02 60.12
C ALA A 9 11.79 -12.27 58.66
N LEU A 10 12.20 -13.49 58.32
CA LEU A 10 12.58 -13.91 56.97
C LEU A 10 11.36 -13.94 56.05
N ALA A 11 10.24 -14.49 56.54
CA ALA A 11 8.96 -14.50 55.80
C ALA A 11 8.43 -13.08 55.50
N ARG A 12 8.66 -12.12 56.41
CA ARG A 12 8.23 -10.72 56.22
C ARG A 12 9.12 -9.97 55.23
N ALA A 13 10.43 -10.19 55.29
CA ALA A 13 11.37 -9.60 54.33
C ALA A 13 11.17 -10.14 52.89
N GLU A 14 10.84 -11.42 52.74
CA GLU A 14 10.48 -12.01 51.44
C GLU A 14 9.18 -11.42 50.89
N PHE A 15 8.17 -11.20 51.75
CA PHE A 15 6.93 -10.54 51.36
C PHE A 15 7.15 -9.09 50.92
N ASP A 16 7.94 -8.31 51.67
CA ASP A 16 8.25 -6.92 51.33
C ASP A 16 9.06 -6.83 50.01
N ARG A 17 9.96 -7.78 49.78
CA ARG A 17 10.71 -7.91 48.52
C ARG A 17 9.78 -8.25 47.35
N ALA A 18 8.91 -9.25 47.50
CA ALA A 18 7.93 -9.63 46.50
C ALA A 18 6.94 -8.49 46.20
N ARG A 19 6.54 -7.72 47.21
CA ARG A 19 5.71 -6.52 47.05
C ARG A 19 6.43 -5.43 46.27
N ALA A 20 7.69 -5.15 46.58
CA ALA A 20 8.48 -4.15 45.86
C ALA A 20 8.69 -4.57 44.39
N GLU A 21 8.90 -5.86 44.14
CA GLU A 21 9.00 -6.43 42.79
C GLU A 21 7.68 -6.33 42.02
N LEU A 22 6.55 -6.66 42.67
CA LEU A 22 5.20 -6.50 42.09
C LEU A 22 4.86 -5.04 41.80
N ILE A 23 5.18 -4.12 42.71
CA ILE A 23 4.95 -2.68 42.52
C ILE A 23 5.81 -2.18 41.36
N GLY A 24 7.09 -2.51 41.33
CA GLY A 24 7.98 -2.17 40.21
C GLY A 24 7.48 -2.75 38.87
N GLU A 25 6.93 -3.97 38.88
CA GLU A 25 6.38 -4.58 37.68
C GLU A 25 5.06 -3.93 37.22
N VAL A 26 4.20 -3.54 38.17
CA VAL A 26 2.96 -2.78 37.90
C VAL A 26 3.31 -1.38 37.37
N GLU A 27 4.29 -0.70 37.96
CA GLU A 27 4.76 0.63 37.55
C GLU A 27 5.47 0.61 36.18
N ALA A 28 6.14 -0.48 35.81
CA ALA A 28 6.73 -0.67 34.48
C ALA A 28 5.71 -1.09 33.39
N THR A 29 4.48 -1.43 33.76
CA THR A 29 3.44 -1.90 32.82
C THR A 29 2.98 -0.83 31.80
N PRO A 30 2.80 0.45 32.15
CA PRO A 30 2.45 1.51 31.20
C PRO A 30 3.52 1.75 30.12
N GLU A 31 4.81 1.73 30.49
CA GLU A 31 5.92 1.90 29.54
C GLU A 31 5.97 0.73 28.55
N ARG A 32 5.86 -0.50 29.03
CA ARG A 32 5.74 -1.71 28.17
C ARG A 32 4.53 -1.62 27.24
N ARG A 33 3.40 -1.10 27.72
CA ARG A 33 2.20 -0.89 26.91
C ARG A 33 2.42 0.16 25.82
N ALA A 34 3.13 1.25 26.11
CA ALA A 34 3.44 2.30 25.15
C ALA A 34 4.39 1.79 24.04
N ASP A 35 5.48 1.07 24.38
CA ASP A 35 6.37 0.47 23.37
C ASP A 35 5.65 -0.59 22.52
N ALA A 36 4.76 -1.39 23.13
CA ALA A 36 3.92 -2.34 22.40
C ALA A 36 2.96 -1.65 21.41
N LEU A 37 2.38 -0.49 21.78
CA LEU A 37 1.53 0.29 20.89
C LEU A 37 2.32 0.91 19.73
N ILE A 38 3.51 1.46 19.99
CA ILE A 38 4.40 2.01 18.96
C ILE A 38 4.81 0.90 17.98
N SER A 39 5.20 -0.27 18.50
CA SER A 39 5.56 -1.43 17.69
C SER A 39 4.41 -1.86 16.78
N ARG A 40 3.17 -1.90 17.30
CA ARG A 40 1.98 -2.18 16.49
C ARG A 40 1.76 -1.10 15.44
N LEU A 41 1.86 0.18 15.79
CA LEU A 41 1.67 1.29 14.85
C LEU A 41 2.69 1.22 13.71
N ALA A 42 3.96 0.97 14.01
CA ALA A 42 5.04 0.79 13.04
C ALA A 42 4.71 -0.36 12.06
N GLN A 43 4.30 -1.52 12.59
CA GLN A 43 3.91 -2.66 11.76
C GLN A 43 2.68 -2.38 10.88
N HIS A 44 1.68 -1.64 11.38
CA HIS A 44 0.49 -1.30 10.61
C HIS A 44 0.82 -0.27 9.51
N ALA A 45 1.60 0.76 9.83
CA ALA A 45 2.06 1.75 8.86
C ALA A 45 2.91 1.11 7.75
N ALA A 46 3.82 0.19 8.10
CA ALA A 46 4.66 -0.51 7.14
C ALA A 46 3.83 -1.40 6.19
N ARG A 47 2.81 -2.09 6.72
CA ARG A 47 1.89 -2.88 5.89
C ARG A 47 1.03 -2.00 5.00
N LEU A 48 0.56 -0.87 5.51
CA LEU A 48 -0.18 0.12 4.73
C LEU A 48 0.68 0.69 3.60
N GLU A 49 1.97 0.90 3.82
CA GLU A 49 2.90 1.40 2.80
C GLU A 49 3.01 0.42 1.64
N VAL A 50 3.29 -0.85 1.93
CA VAL A 50 3.35 -1.90 0.92
C VAL A 50 2.03 -2.00 0.17
N HIS A 51 0.90 -2.00 0.89
CA HIS A 51 -0.43 -2.05 0.29
C HIS A 51 -0.68 -0.89 -0.68
N ALA A 52 -0.43 0.34 -0.22
CA ALA A 52 -0.72 1.56 -0.95
C ALA A 52 0.18 1.71 -2.18
N ARG A 53 1.47 1.40 -2.05
CA ARG A 53 2.43 1.43 -3.18
C ARG A 53 2.11 0.34 -4.20
N LEU A 54 1.75 -0.86 -3.75
CA LEU A 54 1.38 -1.97 -4.64
C LEU A 54 0.08 -1.67 -5.41
N LEU A 55 -0.93 -1.10 -4.74
CA LEU A 55 -2.14 -0.62 -5.40
C LEU A 55 -1.84 0.48 -6.41
N ASP A 56 -1.04 1.50 -6.06
CA ASP A 56 -0.71 2.57 -7.01
C ASP A 56 0.05 2.04 -8.23
N ALA A 57 0.96 1.07 -8.04
CA ALA A 57 1.66 0.40 -9.13
C ALA A 57 0.67 -0.37 -10.05
N ALA A 58 -0.30 -1.07 -9.48
CA ALA A 58 -1.32 -1.77 -10.26
C ALA A 58 -2.23 -0.79 -11.03
N VAL A 59 -2.63 0.32 -10.40
CA VAL A 59 -3.40 1.40 -11.04
C VAL A 59 -2.59 2.05 -12.17
N ALA A 60 -1.29 2.28 -11.96
CA ALA A 60 -0.38 2.80 -12.97
C ALA A 60 -0.32 1.90 -14.21
N GLU A 61 -0.13 0.60 -13.99
CA GLU A 61 -0.06 -0.39 -15.06
C GLU A 61 -1.39 -0.44 -15.83
N ALA A 62 -2.53 -0.49 -15.13
CA ALA A 62 -3.85 -0.47 -15.73
C ALA A 62 -4.11 0.77 -16.59
N ARG A 63 -3.76 1.97 -16.07
CA ARG A 63 -3.91 3.23 -16.82
C ARG A 63 -2.97 3.27 -18.02
N SER A 64 -1.74 2.80 -17.89
CA SER A 64 -0.81 2.76 -19.01
C SER A 64 -1.29 1.82 -20.12
N ALA A 65 -1.90 0.67 -19.76
CA ALA A 65 -2.53 -0.24 -20.71
C ALA A 65 -3.72 0.43 -21.40
N ARG A 66 -4.57 1.16 -20.64
CA ARG A 66 -5.68 1.93 -21.19
C ARG A 66 -5.18 2.97 -22.20
N TRP A 67 -4.11 3.71 -21.91
CA TRP A 67 -3.55 4.70 -22.82
C TRP A 67 -2.96 4.07 -24.09
N ARG A 68 -2.25 2.94 -23.97
CA ARG A 68 -1.73 2.18 -25.12
C ARG A 68 -2.87 1.72 -26.05
N VAL A 69 -3.92 1.15 -25.46
CA VAL A 69 -5.10 0.69 -26.21
C VAL A 69 -5.88 1.86 -26.81
N ALA A 70 -6.09 2.94 -26.06
CA ALA A 70 -6.76 4.15 -26.55
C ALA A 70 -5.99 4.80 -27.71
N GLY A 71 -4.66 4.83 -27.64
CA GLY A 71 -3.81 5.30 -28.74
C GLY A 71 -3.96 4.45 -30.01
N GLY A 72 -4.02 3.12 -29.85
CA GLY A 72 -4.29 2.22 -30.98
C GLY A 72 -5.66 2.43 -31.62
N VAL A 73 -6.71 2.64 -30.82
CA VAL A 73 -8.06 2.97 -31.33
C VAL A 73 -8.07 4.32 -32.04
N ALA A 74 -7.41 5.33 -31.48
CA ALA A 74 -7.32 6.65 -32.09
C ALA A 74 -6.61 6.60 -33.45
N LEU A 75 -5.51 5.84 -33.54
CA LEU A 75 -4.80 5.63 -34.80
C LEU A 75 -5.67 4.90 -35.84
N ALA A 76 -6.34 3.82 -35.44
CA ALA A 76 -7.25 3.08 -36.32
C ALA A 76 -8.39 3.97 -36.85
N ALA A 77 -8.96 4.81 -35.97
CA ALA A 77 -9.99 5.77 -36.35
C ALA A 77 -9.46 6.82 -37.35
N LEU A 78 -8.27 7.38 -37.11
CA LEU A 78 -7.65 8.34 -38.02
C LEU A 78 -7.39 7.74 -39.40
N VAL A 79 -6.85 6.52 -39.47
CA VAL A 79 -6.61 5.81 -40.73
C VAL A 79 -7.93 5.54 -41.45
N ALA A 80 -8.96 5.08 -40.74
CA ALA A 80 -10.27 4.81 -41.30
C ALA A 80 -10.94 6.09 -41.87
N ILE A 81 -10.84 7.21 -41.15
CA ILE A 81 -11.37 8.50 -41.60
C ILE A 81 -10.60 9.02 -42.82
N ALA A 82 -9.27 8.95 -42.81
CA ALA A 82 -8.45 9.37 -43.93
C ALA A 82 -8.76 8.56 -45.21
N LEU A 83 -8.93 7.25 -45.07
CA LEU A 83 -9.31 6.37 -46.19
C LEU A 83 -10.72 6.69 -46.70
N ALA A 84 -11.70 6.90 -45.80
CA ALA A 84 -13.05 7.28 -46.19
C ALA A 84 -13.09 8.64 -46.91
N ALA A 85 -12.33 9.62 -46.44
CA ALA A 85 -12.21 10.93 -47.09
C ALA A 85 -11.58 10.82 -48.49
N PHE A 86 -10.53 10.01 -48.64
CA PHE A 86 -9.91 9.75 -49.93
C PHE A 86 -10.87 9.09 -50.93
N ILE A 87 -11.63 8.08 -50.48
CA ILE A 87 -12.68 7.45 -51.29
C ILE A 87 -13.75 8.48 -51.68
N ALA A 88 -14.18 9.34 -50.75
CA ALA A 88 -15.18 10.36 -51.03
C ALA A 88 -14.70 11.42 -52.04
N MET A 89 -13.42 11.82 -52.00
CA MET A 89 -12.85 12.78 -52.96
C MET A 89 -12.67 12.21 -54.36
N THR A 90 -12.46 10.89 -54.47
CA THR A 90 -12.24 10.21 -55.76
C THR A 90 -13.52 9.63 -56.36
N ALA A 91 -14.57 9.52 -55.56
CA ALA A 91 -15.87 9.02 -55.96
C ALA A 91 -16.56 9.96 -56.96
N GLN A 92 -16.90 9.44 -58.14
CA GLN A 92 -17.74 10.16 -59.12
C GLN A 92 -19.24 10.06 -58.80
N THR A 93 -19.63 9.21 -57.84
CA THR A 93 -21.02 8.97 -57.46
C THR A 93 -21.15 8.88 -55.93
N LEU A 94 -22.35 9.14 -55.40
CA LEU A 94 -22.63 9.07 -53.96
C LEU A 94 -22.47 7.67 -53.31
N PRO A 95 -22.84 6.54 -53.96
CA PRO A 95 -22.77 5.21 -53.34
C PRO A 95 -21.40 4.79 -52.76
N PRO A 96 -20.25 4.95 -53.45
CA PRO A 96 -18.94 4.57 -52.90
C PRO A 96 -18.51 5.42 -51.70
N ALA A 97 -18.92 6.70 -51.64
CA ALA A 97 -18.63 7.56 -50.48
C ALA A 97 -19.38 7.07 -49.23
N ILE A 98 -20.65 6.67 -49.37
CA ILE A 98 -21.44 6.08 -48.29
C ILE A 98 -20.81 4.77 -47.81
N LEU A 99 -20.41 3.90 -48.75
CA LEU A 99 -19.77 2.62 -48.43
C LEU A 99 -18.47 2.83 -47.65
N GLY A 100 -17.63 3.78 -48.05
CA GLY A 100 -16.40 4.14 -47.33
C GLY A 100 -16.65 4.60 -45.90
N GLY A 101 -17.69 5.43 -45.69
CA GLY A 101 -18.11 5.87 -44.36
C GLY A 101 -18.59 4.70 -43.47
N VAL A 102 -19.39 3.78 -44.01
CA VAL A 102 -19.86 2.59 -43.29
C VAL A 102 -18.69 1.68 -42.90
N ILE A 103 -17.74 1.45 -43.81
CA ILE A 103 -16.54 0.65 -43.52
C ILE A 103 -15.73 1.32 -42.41
N ALA A 104 -15.51 2.63 -42.46
CA ALA A 104 -14.76 3.35 -41.43
C ALA A 104 -15.42 3.26 -40.05
N LEU A 105 -16.75 3.34 -40.00
CA LEU A 105 -17.52 3.17 -38.77
C LEU A 105 -17.38 1.73 -38.21
N LEU A 106 -17.48 0.72 -39.07
CA LEU A 106 -17.34 -0.69 -38.68
C LEU A 106 -15.92 -0.99 -38.16
N VAL A 107 -14.89 -0.49 -38.83
CA VAL A 107 -13.49 -0.65 -38.41
C VAL A 107 -13.26 0.00 -37.04
N THR A 108 -13.74 1.23 -36.86
CA THR A 108 -13.58 1.95 -35.58
C THR A 108 -14.35 1.27 -34.45
N SER A 109 -15.59 0.85 -34.70
CA SER A 109 -16.41 0.13 -33.72
C SER A 109 -15.80 -1.22 -33.34
N GLY A 110 -15.33 -1.99 -34.32
CA GLY A 110 -14.60 -3.24 -34.11
C GLY A 110 -13.33 -3.03 -33.28
N ALA A 111 -12.54 -2.01 -33.59
CA ALA A 111 -11.34 -1.65 -32.84
C ALA A 111 -11.67 -1.33 -31.37
N VAL A 112 -12.75 -0.58 -31.10
CA VAL A 112 -13.21 -0.29 -29.73
C VAL A 112 -13.60 -1.56 -28.98
N LEU A 113 -14.27 -2.51 -29.63
CA LEU A 113 -14.71 -3.75 -28.99
C LEU A 113 -13.52 -4.66 -28.64
N VAL A 114 -12.55 -4.80 -29.55
CA VAL A 114 -11.29 -5.51 -29.31
C VAL A 114 -10.50 -4.83 -28.20
N ALA A 115 -10.37 -3.50 -28.26
CA ALA A 115 -9.73 -2.69 -27.23
C ALA A 115 -10.30 -2.93 -25.83
N ARG A 116 -11.64 -2.96 -25.69
CA ARG A 116 -12.31 -3.25 -24.42
C ARG A 116 -11.98 -4.65 -23.91
N ARG A 117 -11.94 -5.66 -24.78
CA ARG A 117 -11.59 -7.04 -24.40
C ARG A 117 -10.13 -7.13 -23.95
N LEU A 118 -9.20 -6.58 -24.72
CA LEU A 118 -7.77 -6.56 -24.36
C LEU A 118 -7.53 -5.86 -23.01
N LEU A 119 -8.20 -4.72 -22.79
CA LEU A 119 -8.11 -4.00 -21.52
C LEU A 119 -8.71 -4.80 -20.37
N ALA A 120 -9.86 -5.46 -20.58
CA ALA A 120 -10.48 -6.32 -19.57
C ALA A 120 -9.55 -7.48 -19.19
N THR A 121 -8.96 -8.17 -20.16
CA THR A 121 -8.00 -9.25 -19.93
C THR A 121 -6.73 -8.76 -19.21
N ALA A 122 -6.20 -7.61 -19.60
CA ALA A 122 -5.03 -7.03 -18.96
C ALA A 122 -5.31 -6.67 -17.48
N VAL A 123 -6.50 -6.11 -17.21
CA VAL A 123 -6.93 -5.74 -15.85
C VAL A 123 -7.25 -6.96 -14.99
N SER A 124 -7.93 -7.97 -15.54
CA SER A 124 -8.24 -9.20 -14.80
C SER A 124 -7.01 -10.01 -14.43
N ALA A 125 -5.91 -9.86 -15.19
CA ALA A 125 -4.62 -10.49 -14.88
C ALA A 125 -3.80 -9.74 -13.81
N LEU A 126 -4.21 -8.54 -13.38
CA LEU A 126 -3.44 -7.75 -12.40
C LEU A 126 -3.25 -8.44 -11.05
N PRO A 127 -4.26 -9.09 -10.44
CA PRO A 127 -4.07 -9.79 -9.17
C PRO A 127 -2.97 -10.86 -9.23
N ALA A 128 -2.89 -11.59 -10.35
CA ALA A 128 -1.84 -12.60 -10.57
C ALA A 128 -0.45 -11.99 -10.80
N ARG A 129 -0.38 -10.74 -11.28
CA ARG A 129 0.86 -10.00 -11.53
C ARG A 129 1.38 -9.22 -10.33
N LEU A 130 0.67 -9.23 -9.19
CA LEU A 130 1.09 -8.54 -7.97
C LEU A 130 2.51 -8.90 -7.50
N PRO A 131 2.96 -10.18 -7.53
CA PRO A 131 4.33 -10.53 -7.15
C PRO A 131 5.38 -9.85 -8.03
N LEU A 132 5.17 -9.83 -9.35
CA LEU A 132 6.06 -9.16 -10.30
C LEU A 132 6.09 -7.64 -10.08
N LEU A 133 4.93 -7.04 -9.76
CA LEU A 133 4.86 -5.61 -9.42
C LEU A 133 5.60 -5.30 -8.11
N PHE A 134 5.51 -6.18 -7.12
CA PHE A 134 6.24 -6.08 -5.87
C PHE A 134 7.76 -6.15 -6.09
N GLU A 135 8.23 -7.14 -6.84
CA GLU A 135 9.65 -7.29 -7.19
C GLU A 135 10.18 -6.09 -7.97
N ARG A 136 9.39 -5.53 -8.90
CA ARG A 136 9.76 -4.32 -9.65
C ARG A 136 9.84 -3.09 -8.75
N LEU A 137 8.95 -2.98 -7.75
CA LEU A 137 8.84 -1.80 -6.90
C LEU A 137 9.90 -1.79 -5.79
N TYR A 138 10.18 -2.95 -5.20
CA TYR A 138 11.14 -3.12 -4.10
C TYR A 138 12.44 -3.79 -4.55
N GLY A 139 12.72 -3.81 -5.85
CA GLY A 139 13.85 -4.57 -6.40
C GLY A 139 15.19 -4.17 -5.80
N ARG A 140 15.39 -2.91 -5.39
CA ARG A 140 16.64 -2.48 -4.74
C ARG A 140 16.69 -2.93 -3.29
N GLU A 141 15.59 -2.79 -2.57
CA GLU A 141 15.47 -3.15 -1.16
C GLU A 141 15.54 -4.68 -0.97
N LEU A 142 15.06 -5.46 -1.93
CA LEU A 142 15.15 -6.92 -1.95
C LEU A 142 16.58 -7.45 -2.15
N LEU A 143 17.50 -6.62 -2.67
CA LEU A 143 18.93 -6.98 -2.74
C LEU A 143 19.61 -6.88 -1.37
N LEU A 144 19.07 -6.07 -0.46
CA LEU A 144 19.54 -5.96 0.92
C LEU A 144 18.93 -7.09 1.74
N ARG A 145 19.74 -8.14 1.97
CA ARG A 145 19.30 -9.42 2.57
C ARG A 145 18.51 -9.24 3.88
N GLU A 146 18.94 -8.32 4.73
CA GLU A 146 18.31 -8.01 6.02
C GLU A 146 16.88 -7.47 5.90
N HIS A 147 16.60 -6.70 4.85
CA HIS A 147 15.28 -6.07 4.64
C HIS A 147 14.37 -6.93 3.74
N ALA A 148 14.95 -7.87 2.99
CA ALA A 148 14.24 -8.65 2.00
C ALA A 148 13.21 -9.60 2.64
N ASP A 149 13.57 -10.27 3.74
CA ASP A 149 12.68 -11.24 4.39
C ASP A 149 11.51 -10.55 5.08
N ASP A 150 11.77 -9.43 5.75
CA ASP A 150 10.76 -8.54 6.33
C ASP A 150 9.76 -8.02 5.29
N LEU A 151 10.26 -7.55 4.14
CA LEU A 151 9.40 -7.04 3.06
C LEU A 151 8.57 -8.16 2.43
N ARG A 152 9.13 -9.36 2.24
CA ARG A 152 8.40 -10.52 1.74
C ARG A 152 7.31 -10.98 2.69
N ALA A 153 7.57 -10.98 4.01
CA ALA A 153 6.57 -11.29 5.02
C ALA A 153 5.41 -10.29 4.97
N ARG A 154 5.71 -8.98 4.94
CA ARG A 154 4.69 -7.93 4.82
C ARG A 154 3.91 -8.05 3.52
N PHE A 155 4.58 -8.37 2.40
CA PHE A 155 3.92 -8.62 1.14
C PHE A 155 2.96 -9.81 1.23
N ALA A 156 3.37 -10.94 1.82
CA ALA A 156 2.51 -12.11 1.99
C ALA A 156 1.22 -11.78 2.75
N GLU A 157 1.29 -10.96 3.81
CA GLU A 157 0.13 -10.54 4.59
C GLU A 157 -0.85 -9.63 3.81
N VAL A 158 -0.31 -8.85 2.88
CA VAL A 158 -1.04 -7.77 2.20
C VAL A 158 -1.51 -8.20 0.80
N ARG A 159 -0.83 -9.16 0.17
CA ARG A 159 -1.08 -9.63 -1.20
C ARG A 159 -2.54 -9.98 -1.41
N ASP A 160 -3.10 -10.83 -0.57
CA ASP A 160 -4.45 -11.36 -0.78
C ASP A 160 -5.52 -10.30 -0.52
N ARG A 161 -5.27 -9.35 0.38
CA ARG A 161 -6.14 -8.18 0.60
C ARG A 161 -6.10 -7.24 -0.62
N THR A 162 -4.91 -7.01 -1.17
CA THR A 162 -4.68 -6.19 -2.37
C THR A 162 -5.34 -6.80 -3.59
N ALA A 163 -5.19 -8.10 -3.79
CA ALA A 163 -5.82 -8.85 -4.86
C ALA A 163 -7.36 -8.74 -4.79
N ARG A 164 -7.93 -8.92 -3.59
CA ARG A 164 -9.38 -8.77 -3.36
C ARG A 164 -9.87 -7.35 -3.64
N ALA A 165 -9.15 -6.32 -3.18
CA ALA A 165 -9.50 -4.93 -3.44
C ALA A 165 -9.49 -4.61 -4.94
N LEU A 166 -8.47 -5.10 -5.67
CA LEU A 166 -8.37 -4.95 -7.13
C LEU A 166 -9.49 -5.68 -7.86
N ALA A 167 -9.85 -6.89 -7.43
CA ALA A 167 -10.92 -7.67 -8.04
C ALA A 167 -12.31 -7.05 -7.79
N ALA A 168 -12.56 -6.54 -6.58
CA ALA A 168 -13.86 -5.99 -6.21
C ALA A 168 -14.12 -4.59 -6.81
N VAL A 169 -13.14 -3.69 -6.74
CA VAL A 169 -13.32 -2.29 -7.17
C VAL A 169 -12.88 -2.09 -8.62
N GLY A 170 -11.85 -2.81 -9.06
CA GLY A 170 -11.21 -2.64 -10.36
C GLY A 170 -10.11 -1.56 -10.33
N ALA A 171 -8.95 -1.90 -10.90
CA ALA A 171 -7.76 -1.04 -10.90
C ALA A 171 -7.96 0.35 -11.55
N LEU A 172 -8.92 0.49 -12.47
CA LEU A 172 -9.18 1.77 -13.14
C LEU A 172 -10.03 2.73 -12.30
N ARG A 173 -10.79 2.22 -11.33
CA ARG A 173 -11.67 3.02 -10.47
C ARG A 173 -10.97 3.48 -9.20
N LEU A 174 -9.88 2.82 -8.82
CA LEU A 174 -9.10 3.19 -7.65
C LEU A 174 -8.36 4.53 -7.87
N PRO A 175 -8.28 5.37 -6.82
CA PRO A 175 -7.48 6.58 -6.85
C PRO A 175 -5.99 6.23 -6.94
N ARG A 176 -5.20 7.15 -7.50
CA ARG A 176 -3.74 7.05 -7.42
C ARG A 176 -3.26 7.61 -6.10
N LEU A 177 -2.20 7.01 -5.59
CA LEU A 177 -1.57 7.49 -4.37
C LEU A 177 -0.83 8.79 -4.69
N ARG A 178 -1.17 9.88 -3.99
CA ARG A 178 -0.53 11.17 -4.20
C ARG A 178 0.88 11.12 -3.62
N ARG A 179 1.82 11.84 -4.25
CA ARG A 179 3.20 11.99 -3.72
C ARG A 179 3.22 12.52 -2.28
N ARG A 180 2.27 13.38 -1.92
CA ARG A 180 2.14 13.90 -0.54
C ARG A 180 1.75 12.79 0.46
N GLU A 181 0.86 11.88 0.06
CA GLU A 181 0.42 10.75 0.90
C GLU A 181 1.56 9.74 1.08
N GLN A 182 2.31 9.44 0.01
CA GLN A 182 3.53 8.63 0.07
C GLN A 182 4.54 9.22 1.06
N ARG A 183 4.85 10.51 0.91
CA ARG A 183 5.80 11.20 1.80
C ARG A 183 5.32 11.23 3.25
N ALA A 184 4.02 11.40 3.48
CA ALA A 184 3.46 11.37 4.83
C ALA A 184 3.66 9.99 5.46
N LEU A 185 3.44 8.91 4.73
CA LEU A 185 3.61 7.55 5.23
C LEU A 185 5.10 7.21 5.47
N ASP A 186 5.97 7.63 4.55
CA ASP A 186 7.42 7.49 4.73
C ASP A 186 7.91 8.28 5.96
N ARG A 187 7.36 9.49 6.18
CA ARG A 187 7.67 10.33 7.34
C ARG A 187 7.26 9.65 8.64
N VAL A 188 6.05 9.09 8.69
CA VAL A 188 5.57 8.35 9.87
C VAL A 188 6.52 7.21 10.23
N LEU A 189 6.96 6.44 9.22
CA LEU A 189 7.81 5.28 9.44
C LEU A 189 9.27 5.62 9.77
N ARG A 190 9.83 6.65 9.13
CA ARG A 190 11.27 6.99 9.23
C ARG A 190 11.58 8.02 10.30
N GLU A 191 10.62 8.88 10.64
CA GLU A 191 10.84 10.00 11.55
C GLU A 191 9.98 9.88 12.80
N GLU A 192 8.66 9.80 12.66
CA GLU A 192 7.73 9.94 13.78
C GLU A 192 7.73 8.73 14.71
N VAL A 193 7.69 7.51 14.17
CA VAL A 193 7.78 6.28 14.97
C VAL A 193 9.09 6.19 15.75
N PRO A 194 10.27 6.40 15.14
CA PRO A 194 11.52 6.46 15.88
C PRO A 194 11.59 7.61 16.89
N ALA A 195 10.99 8.78 16.59
CA ALA A 195 10.93 9.89 17.54
C ALA A 195 10.08 9.57 18.77
N LEU A 196 8.91 8.94 18.59
CA LEU A 196 8.06 8.46 19.69
C LEU A 196 8.80 7.43 20.56
N ARG A 197 9.54 6.51 19.94
CA ARG A 197 10.30 5.50 20.67
C ARG A 197 11.45 6.11 21.48
N ARG A 198 12.15 7.10 20.92
CA ARG A 198 13.18 7.87 21.64
C ARG A 198 12.60 8.66 22.81
N GLY A 199 11.44 9.30 22.62
CA GLY A 199 10.76 10.04 23.69
C GLY A 199 10.27 9.18 24.84
N LEU A 200 9.96 7.89 24.61
CA LEU A 200 9.69 6.93 25.70
C LEU A 200 10.97 6.44 26.39
N ALA A 201 12.11 6.44 25.69
CA ALA A 201 13.38 6.00 26.21
C ALA A 201 14.11 7.07 27.04
N GLU A 202 13.63 8.31 27.04
CA GLU A 202 14.09 9.40 27.91
C GLU A 202 13.14 9.53 29.11
N PRO A 203 13.43 8.90 30.26
CA PRO A 203 12.61 9.05 31.45
C PRO A 203 13.06 10.34 32.16
N GLY A 204 12.25 11.39 32.11
CA GLY A 204 12.36 12.49 33.07
C GLY A 204 12.29 13.91 32.51
N GLU A 205 11.09 14.37 32.15
CA GLU A 205 10.80 15.81 32.18
C GLU A 205 9.37 16.14 32.62
N SER A 206 8.41 15.21 32.49
CA SER A 206 7.02 15.43 32.90
C SER A 206 6.77 15.36 34.41
N THR A 207 7.67 14.74 35.19
CA THR A 207 7.53 14.63 36.66
C THR A 207 8.27 15.73 37.44
N ARG A 208 8.96 16.67 36.76
CA ARG A 208 9.72 17.76 37.42
C ARG A 208 9.00 19.11 37.43
N ARG A 209 7.73 19.18 37.02
CA ARG A 209 6.88 20.33 37.36
C ARG A 209 6.31 20.10 38.75
N GLU A 210 7.08 20.47 39.77
CA GLU A 210 6.54 20.57 41.13
C GLU A 210 5.40 21.59 41.20
N PRO A 211 4.36 21.32 42.01
CA PRO A 211 3.30 22.27 42.34
C PRO A 211 3.83 23.24 43.40
N GLY A 212 4.40 24.36 42.97
CA GLY A 212 5.07 25.28 43.89
C GLY A 212 5.16 26.71 43.38
N GLU A 213 4.08 27.23 42.80
CA GLU A 213 3.97 28.68 42.62
C GLU A 213 2.50 29.10 42.71
N ALA A 214 2.09 29.43 43.92
CA ALA A 214 0.99 30.36 44.17
C ALA A 214 1.60 31.56 44.93
N PRO A 215 1.32 32.80 44.51
CA PRO A 215 1.75 34.00 45.21
C PRO A 215 1.03 34.20 46.56
#